data_AF-A0A6A5EME4-F1
#
_entry.id   AF-A0A6A5EME4-F1
#
_cell.length_a   1.000
_cell.length_b   1.000
_cell.length_c   1.000
_cell.angle_alpha   90.00
_cell.angle_beta   90.00
_cell.angle_gamma   90.00
#
_symmetry.space_group_name_H-M   'P 1'
#
loop_
_entity.id
_entity.type
_entity.pdbx_description
1 polymer ?
#
loop_
_entity_poly.entity_id
_entity_poly.type
_entity_poly.pdbx_seq_one_letter_code
_entity_poly.pdbx_strand_id
1 'polypeptide(L)'
;MTAVTEESVHQTKIPDLNFTVSQKIYKASYDKCTCSHSVCDTFKEASYYLYPFHIEYSLFASAMTYVMWKNVGRVVADHSHHSVKFRPKDVCLGPVTGILLVVAGVVTFIVYEVDILTEDKKRNQALRIHFIMNIVIVSLMCLSTVIGCIIYRLDHREHVSEKNPTRSLDVGLLVGASLGQFIISYFSIVAVVATGAKGYLNGLNLSWAVLMVLQLGLQNYFIIEGLHREPFHVMQEAALHTNAHAFQEHDMSVVPKSRKSRYFLTSSCDKPCWKRRVLKEVCAFLLLGNIILWIMPAFGARPQFDHPIEIQFYTFTMWATIVNIGLPFGIFYRMHSVASLFEVFLFC
;
A
#
# COMPACT_ATOMS: atom_id res chain seq x y z
N MET A 1 -18.55 7.00 10.66
CA MET A 1 -19.44 6.12 11.44
C MET A 1 -20.79 5.98 10.76
N THR A 2 -21.57 7.04 10.60
CA THR A 2 -22.89 7.04 9.94
C THR A 2 -22.89 6.39 8.55
N ALA A 3 -21.92 6.73 7.70
CA ALA A 3 -21.77 6.10 6.39
C ALA A 3 -21.56 4.58 6.48
N VAL A 4 -20.81 4.10 7.47
CA VAL A 4 -20.49 2.67 7.63
C VAL A 4 -21.64 1.89 8.25
N THR A 5 -22.39 2.48 9.20
CA THR A 5 -23.40 1.76 10.00
C THR A 5 -24.83 1.94 9.49
N GLU A 6 -25.17 3.08 8.89
CA GLU A 6 -26.54 3.41 8.47
C GLU A 6 -26.71 3.31 6.95
N GLU A 7 -25.80 3.92 6.18
CA GLU A 7 -25.90 3.89 4.70
C GLU A 7 -25.60 2.51 4.11
N SER A 8 -24.71 1.73 4.72
CA SER A 8 -24.48 0.33 4.32
C SER A 8 -25.75 -0.51 4.49
N VAL A 9 -26.51 -0.30 5.57
CA VAL A 9 -27.76 -1.01 5.86
C VAL A 9 -28.87 -0.63 4.86
N HIS A 10 -28.90 0.62 4.40
CA HIS A 10 -29.84 1.06 3.36
C HIS A 10 -29.53 0.48 1.97
N GLN A 11 -28.26 0.18 1.67
CA GLN A 11 -27.87 -0.53 0.44
C GLN A 11 -28.09 -2.05 0.50
N THR A 12 -28.29 -2.62 1.69
CA THR A 12 -28.14 -4.07 1.93
C THR A 12 -29.38 -4.79 2.46
N LYS A 13 -30.55 -4.14 2.53
CA LYS A 13 -31.81 -4.86 2.79
C LYS A 13 -32.11 -5.83 1.64
N ILE A 14 -32.02 -7.13 1.95
CA ILE A 14 -32.46 -8.24 1.09
C ILE A 14 -33.93 -8.54 1.43
N PRO A 15 -34.84 -8.63 0.45
CA PRO A 15 -36.16 -9.22 0.66
C PRO A 15 -36.01 -10.75 0.81
N ASP A 16 -36.74 -11.36 1.74
CA ASP A 16 -36.80 -12.81 1.94
C ASP A 16 -37.13 -13.53 0.62
N LEU A 17 -36.13 -14.08 -0.08
CA LEU A 17 -36.36 -14.93 -1.25
C LEU A 17 -35.32 -16.05 -1.34
N ASN A 18 -35.84 -17.24 -1.68
CA ASN A 18 -35.13 -18.51 -1.73
C ASN A 18 -33.77 -18.44 -2.47
N PHE A 19 -32.82 -19.13 -1.84
CA PHE A 19 -31.36 -19.20 -2.01
C PHE A 19 -30.81 -19.57 -3.42
N THR A 20 -31.61 -19.56 -4.48
CA THR A 20 -31.19 -20.02 -5.82
C THR A 20 -30.84 -18.91 -6.82
N VAL A 21 -30.90 -17.63 -6.43
CA VAL A 21 -30.48 -16.53 -7.31
C VAL A 21 -29.22 -15.86 -6.75
N SER A 22 -28.06 -16.40 -7.13
CA SER A 22 -26.77 -15.75 -6.89
C SER A 22 -26.70 -14.38 -7.57
N GLN A 23 -26.19 -13.40 -6.82
CA GLN A 23 -25.52 -12.17 -7.26
C GLN A 23 -26.31 -11.08 -8.02
N LYS A 24 -27.55 -11.28 -8.49
CA LYS A 24 -28.36 -10.16 -9.03
C LYS A 24 -28.87 -9.17 -7.96
N ILE A 25 -28.69 -9.47 -6.67
CA ILE A 25 -29.23 -8.71 -5.52
C ILE A 25 -28.15 -7.86 -4.83
N TYR A 26 -27.09 -7.46 -5.54
CA TYR A 26 -26.18 -6.39 -5.08
C TYR A 26 -26.57 -5.00 -5.57
N LYS A 27 -27.66 -4.90 -6.36
CA LYS A 27 -28.33 -3.64 -6.71
C LYS A 27 -29.17 -3.20 -5.51
N ALA A 28 -28.68 -2.24 -4.73
CA ALA A 28 -29.37 -1.58 -3.60
C ALA A 28 -30.91 -1.70 -3.67
N SER A 29 -31.52 -2.66 -2.97
CA SER A 29 -32.97 -2.82 -3.04
C SER A 29 -33.64 -1.77 -2.17
N TYR A 30 -33.90 -0.60 -2.75
CA TYR A 30 -35.00 0.26 -2.30
C TYR A 30 -36.32 -0.40 -2.72
N ASP A 31 -36.70 -1.51 -2.09
CA ASP A 31 -37.94 -2.27 -2.38
C ASP A 31 -39.25 -1.49 -2.09
N LYS A 32 -39.17 -0.17 -1.90
CA LYS A 32 -40.34 0.71 -1.72
C LYS A 32 -40.44 1.86 -2.72
N CYS A 33 -39.47 2.02 -3.64
CA CYS A 33 -39.50 3.12 -4.61
C CYS A 33 -39.48 2.59 -6.05
N THR A 34 -40.60 2.73 -6.76
CA THR A 34 -40.69 2.46 -8.20
C THR A 34 -40.02 3.61 -8.97
N CYS A 35 -38.86 3.32 -9.55
CA CYS A 35 -38.15 4.24 -10.44
C CYS A 35 -38.97 4.48 -11.72
N SER A 36 -39.52 5.68 -11.90
CA SER A 36 -40.31 6.06 -13.08
C SER A 36 -39.48 6.59 -14.25
N HIS A 37 -38.18 6.85 -14.06
CA HIS A 37 -37.29 7.46 -15.06
C HIS A 37 -35.94 6.74 -15.12
N SER A 38 -35.34 6.69 -16.32
CA SER A 38 -34.02 6.08 -16.59
C SER A 38 -32.87 6.66 -15.74
N VAL A 39 -33.01 7.91 -15.30
CA VAL A 39 -32.05 8.60 -14.41
C VAL A 39 -31.93 7.92 -13.04
N CYS A 40 -32.99 7.29 -12.57
CA CYS A 40 -33.03 6.62 -11.26
C CYS A 40 -32.13 5.37 -11.25
N ASP A 41 -32.12 4.61 -12.33
CA ASP A 41 -31.24 3.44 -12.48
C ASP A 41 -29.77 3.86 -12.58
N THR A 42 -29.46 4.89 -13.37
CA THR A 42 -28.10 5.44 -13.47
C THR A 42 -27.62 5.99 -12.13
N PHE A 43 -28.49 6.69 -11.38
CA PHE A 43 -28.15 7.22 -10.06
C PHE A 43 -27.90 6.10 -9.04
N LYS A 44 -28.71 5.03 -9.08
CA LYS A 44 -28.54 3.85 -8.22
C LYS A 44 -27.19 3.15 -8.48
N GLU A 45 -26.81 3.02 -9.73
CA GLU A 45 -25.52 2.45 -10.13
C GLU A 45 -24.34 3.35 -9.72
N ALA A 46 -24.44 4.66 -9.97
CA ALA A 46 -23.42 5.63 -9.56
C ALA A 46 -23.24 5.68 -8.04
N SER A 47 -24.34 5.65 -7.28
CA SER A 47 -24.34 5.60 -5.81
C SER A 47 -23.54 4.43 -5.26
N TYR A 48 -23.67 3.25 -5.88
CA TYR A 48 -22.94 2.05 -5.47
C TYR A 48 -21.43 2.20 -5.65
N TYR A 49 -20.99 2.67 -6.83
CA TYR A 49 -19.56 2.88 -7.10
C TYR A 49 -18.96 4.04 -6.31
N LEU A 50 -19.74 5.08 -5.97
CA LEU A 50 -19.26 6.26 -5.24
C LEU A 50 -19.21 6.08 -3.72
N TYR A 51 -19.96 5.12 -3.18
CA TYR A 51 -20.03 4.86 -1.74
C TYR A 51 -18.67 4.62 -1.05
N PRO A 52 -17.75 3.81 -1.59
CA PRO A 52 -16.44 3.58 -0.98
C PRO A 52 -15.61 4.86 -0.92
N PHE A 53 -15.65 5.69 -1.97
CA PHE A 53 -14.94 6.96 -2.05
C PHE A 53 -15.39 7.95 -0.98
N HIS A 54 -16.68 7.96 -0.61
CA HIS A 54 -17.18 8.82 0.46
C HIS A 54 -16.59 8.44 1.84
N ILE A 55 -16.48 7.13 2.11
CA ILE A 55 -15.87 6.63 3.35
C ILE A 55 -14.37 6.93 3.36
N GLU A 56 -13.68 6.69 2.24
CA GLU A 56 -12.27 7.01 2.08
C GLU A 56 -11.99 8.49 2.29
N TYR A 57 -12.76 9.37 1.64
CA TYR A 57 -12.64 10.82 1.79
C TYR A 57 -12.71 11.25 3.26
N SER A 58 -13.71 10.74 3.99
CA SER A 58 -13.89 11.04 5.40
C SER A 58 -12.69 10.58 6.25
N LEU A 59 -12.13 9.41 5.93
CA LEU A 59 -10.96 8.87 6.60
C LEU A 59 -9.70 9.71 6.31
N PHE A 60 -9.46 10.07 5.05
CA PHE A 60 -8.36 10.97 4.65
C PHE A 60 -8.47 12.34 5.32
N ALA A 61 -9.65 12.96 5.30
CA ALA A 61 -9.88 14.26 5.91
C ALA A 61 -9.60 14.24 7.42
N SER A 62 -10.04 13.19 8.12
CA SER A 62 -9.79 13.05 9.56
C SER A 62 -8.30 12.84 9.88
N ALA A 63 -7.59 12.02 9.10
CA ALA A 63 -6.16 11.80 9.26
C ALA A 63 -5.34 13.07 9.00
N MET A 64 -5.63 13.79 7.90
CA MET A 64 -4.95 15.04 7.56
C MET A 64 -5.21 16.13 8.61
N THR A 65 -6.45 16.27 9.06
CA THR A 65 -6.79 17.22 10.13
C THR A 65 -6.06 16.88 11.43
N TYR A 66 -5.96 15.60 11.78
CA TYR A 66 -5.19 15.14 12.95
C TYR A 66 -3.69 15.46 12.83
N VAL A 67 -3.09 15.22 11.65
CA VAL A 67 -1.68 15.55 11.38
C VAL A 67 -1.47 17.07 11.47
N MET A 68 -2.33 17.86 10.83
CA MET A 68 -2.27 19.31 10.89
C MET A 68 -2.36 19.80 12.33
N TRP A 69 -3.37 19.36 13.08
CA TRP A 69 -3.58 19.70 14.48
C TRP A 69 -2.35 19.38 15.35
N LYS A 70 -1.77 18.19 15.20
CA LYS A 70 -0.60 17.75 15.97
C LYS A 70 0.68 18.52 15.64
N ASN A 71 0.74 19.11 14.44
CA ASN A 71 1.89 19.88 13.96
C ASN A 71 1.72 21.40 14.12
N VAL A 72 0.56 21.90 14.58
CA VAL A 72 0.35 23.34 14.83
C VAL A 72 1.34 23.85 15.89
N GLY A 73 2.00 24.98 15.60
CA GLY A 73 2.91 25.66 16.52
C GLY A 73 4.31 25.06 16.61
N ARG A 74 4.62 24.04 15.80
CA ARG A 74 5.93 23.40 15.77
C ARG A 74 6.86 24.18 14.83
N VAL A 75 7.95 24.73 15.37
CA VAL A 75 9.00 25.37 14.57
C VAL A 75 9.81 24.27 13.89
N VAL A 76 9.62 24.11 12.58
CA VAL A 76 10.44 23.23 11.75
C VAL A 76 11.73 23.98 11.42
N ALA A 77 12.88 23.43 11.78
CA ALA A 77 14.16 23.97 11.34
C ALA A 77 14.20 23.89 9.80
N ASP A 78 14.59 25.00 9.15
CA ASP A 78 14.55 25.15 7.70
C ASP A 78 15.43 24.10 7.03
N HIS A 79 14.83 22.97 6.62
CA HIS A 79 15.51 21.97 5.81
C HIS A 79 15.44 22.46 4.37
N SER A 80 16.59 22.96 3.89
CA SER A 80 16.78 23.45 2.53
C SER A 80 16.07 22.55 1.52
N HIS A 81 15.21 23.15 0.68
CA HIS A 81 14.51 22.46 -0.40
C HIS A 81 15.47 21.61 -1.24
N HIS A 82 15.48 20.30 -1.01
CA HIS A 82 16.31 19.39 -1.78
C HIS A 82 15.68 19.20 -3.15
N SER A 83 16.36 19.67 -4.19
CA SER A 83 16.01 19.36 -5.57
C SER A 83 16.19 17.87 -5.81
N VAL A 84 15.09 17.14 -5.94
CA VAL A 84 15.08 15.70 -6.24
C VAL A 84 15.63 15.49 -7.66
N LYS A 85 16.90 15.08 -7.77
CA LYS A 85 17.52 14.74 -9.06
C LYS A 85 17.27 13.25 -9.35
N PHE A 86 16.18 12.96 -10.04
CA PHE A 86 15.99 11.64 -10.67
C PHE A 86 17.11 11.40 -11.68
N ARG A 87 18.01 10.47 -11.38
CA ARG A 87 18.97 9.93 -12.35
C ARG A 87 18.47 8.55 -12.79
N PRO A 88 17.70 8.46 -13.90
CA PRO A 88 17.10 7.19 -14.35
C PRO A 88 18.12 6.20 -14.96
N LYS A 89 19.41 6.54 -15.00
CA LYS A 89 20.42 5.77 -15.77
C LYS A 89 20.88 4.47 -15.09
N ASP A 90 20.59 4.28 -13.80
CA ASP A 90 21.04 3.12 -13.04
C ASP A 90 19.91 2.19 -12.54
N VAL A 91 18.63 2.59 -12.65
CA VAL A 91 17.47 1.85 -12.10
C VAL A 91 16.53 1.50 -13.24
N CYS A 92 16.62 0.28 -13.77
CA CYS A 92 15.86 -0.12 -14.96
C CYS A 92 15.04 -1.40 -14.70
N LEU A 93 15.57 -2.35 -13.94
CA LEU A 93 14.94 -3.66 -13.84
C LEU A 93 13.64 -3.62 -13.01
N GLY A 94 13.67 -2.97 -11.85
CA GLY A 94 12.56 -2.83 -10.91
C GLY A 94 11.39 -2.01 -11.47
N PRO A 95 11.61 -0.82 -12.07
CA PRO A 95 10.56 -0.08 -12.75
C PRO A 95 9.95 -0.87 -13.92
N VAL A 96 10.77 -1.55 -14.73
CA VAL A 96 10.26 -2.33 -15.87
C VAL A 96 9.42 -3.52 -15.39
N THR A 97 9.88 -4.28 -14.40
CA THR A 97 9.10 -5.39 -13.84
C THR A 97 7.85 -4.90 -13.12
N GLY A 98 7.92 -3.76 -12.44
CA GLY A 98 6.77 -3.14 -11.79
C GLY A 98 5.73 -2.63 -12.79
N ILE A 99 6.14 -2.00 -13.90
CA ILE A 99 5.23 -1.56 -14.96
C ILE A 99 4.56 -2.76 -15.61
N LEU A 100 5.32 -3.82 -15.91
CA LEU A 100 4.77 -5.06 -16.44
C LEU A 100 3.71 -5.65 -15.49
N LEU A 101 3.98 -5.61 -14.18
CA LEU A 101 3.06 -6.06 -13.15
C LEU A 101 1.80 -5.19 -13.07
N VAL A 102 1.92 -3.87 -13.17
CA VAL A 102 0.78 -2.94 -13.23
C VAL A 102 -0.07 -3.23 -14.46
N VAL A 103 0.53 -3.38 -15.64
CA VAL A 103 -0.18 -3.71 -16.87
C VAL A 103 -0.92 -5.04 -16.74
N ALA A 104 -0.25 -6.09 -16.23
CA ALA A 104 -0.88 -7.38 -16.02
C ALA A 104 -2.05 -7.33 -15.02
N GLY A 105 -1.90 -6.54 -13.95
CA GLY A 105 -2.96 -6.34 -12.97
C GLY A 105 -4.15 -5.57 -13.53
N VAL A 106 -3.92 -4.50 -14.30
CA VAL A 106 -4.98 -3.72 -14.96
C VAL A 106 -5.73 -4.57 -15.97
N VAL A 107 -5.03 -5.35 -16.80
CA VAL A 107 -5.65 -6.28 -17.75
C VAL A 107 -6.53 -7.29 -17.01
N THR A 108 -6.03 -7.86 -15.91
CA THR A 108 -6.80 -8.83 -15.12
C THR A 108 -8.01 -8.18 -14.43
N PHE A 109 -7.89 -6.94 -13.98
CA PHE A 109 -8.99 -6.16 -13.40
C PHE A 109 -10.08 -5.87 -14.44
N ILE A 110 -9.71 -5.41 -15.64
CA ILE A 110 -10.67 -5.16 -16.73
C ILE A 110 -11.39 -6.45 -17.12
N VAL A 111 -10.65 -7.56 -17.26
CA VAL A 111 -11.25 -8.87 -17.57
C VAL A 111 -12.23 -9.29 -16.48
N TYR A 112 -11.90 -9.10 -15.21
CA TYR A 112 -12.78 -9.41 -14.09
C TYR A 112 -14.08 -8.58 -14.12
N GLU A 113 -13.99 -7.25 -14.29
CA GLU A 113 -15.17 -6.36 -14.37
C GLU A 113 -16.06 -6.65 -15.58
N VAL A 114 -15.47 -7.05 -16.71
CA VAL A 114 -16.24 -7.41 -17.91
C VAL A 114 -16.89 -8.78 -17.75
N ASP A 115 -16.15 -9.78 -17.28
CA ASP A 115 -16.61 -11.16 -17.24
C ASP A 115 -17.59 -11.43 -16.09
N ILE A 116 -17.56 -10.66 -15.00
CA ILE A 116 -18.52 -10.80 -13.89
C ILE A 116 -19.95 -10.47 -14.31
N LEU A 117 -20.13 -9.65 -15.35
CA LEU A 117 -21.44 -9.29 -15.92
C LEU A 117 -21.99 -10.35 -16.90
N THR A 118 -21.22 -11.42 -17.18
CA THR A 118 -21.55 -12.47 -18.16
C THR A 118 -22.00 -13.78 -17.47
N GLU A 119 -22.42 -14.80 -18.23
CA GLU A 119 -22.95 -16.08 -17.70
C GLU A 119 -22.14 -16.73 -16.55
N ASP A 120 -22.84 -17.43 -15.63
CA ASP A 120 -22.29 -18.01 -14.39
C ASP A 120 -21.02 -18.89 -14.58
N LYS A 121 -20.91 -19.60 -15.72
CA LYS A 121 -19.73 -20.44 -16.02
C LYS A 121 -18.48 -19.61 -16.28
N LYS A 122 -18.61 -18.46 -16.95
CA LYS A 122 -17.49 -17.53 -17.22
C LYS A 122 -17.07 -16.79 -15.95
N ARG A 123 -18.03 -16.45 -15.08
CA ARG A 123 -17.76 -15.81 -13.77
C ARG A 123 -16.78 -16.60 -12.91
N ASN A 124 -17.01 -17.91 -12.74
CA ASN A 124 -16.14 -18.76 -11.92
C ASN A 124 -14.71 -18.86 -12.50
N GLN A 125 -14.57 -18.80 -13.82
CA GLN A 125 -13.27 -18.77 -14.49
C GLN A 125 -12.57 -17.42 -14.30
N ALA A 126 -13.29 -16.31 -14.44
CA ALA A 126 -12.75 -14.96 -14.24
C ALA A 126 -12.29 -14.74 -12.78
N LEU A 127 -13.12 -15.15 -11.80
CA LEU A 127 -12.75 -15.12 -10.38
C LEU A 127 -11.46 -15.91 -10.12
N ARG A 128 -11.33 -17.10 -10.71
CA ARG A 128 -10.12 -17.92 -10.57
C ARG A 128 -8.87 -17.20 -11.11
N ILE A 129 -8.97 -16.63 -12.32
CA ILE A 129 -7.85 -15.90 -12.94
C ILE A 129 -7.48 -14.70 -12.07
N HIS A 130 -8.47 -13.93 -11.60
CA HIS A 130 -8.26 -12.79 -10.73
C HIS A 130 -7.52 -13.15 -9.43
N PHE A 131 -8.00 -14.18 -8.71
CA PHE A 131 -7.34 -14.65 -7.48
C PHE A 131 -5.92 -15.14 -7.72
N ILE A 132 -5.69 -15.94 -8.77
CA ILE A 132 -4.35 -16.46 -9.09
C ILE A 132 -3.38 -15.31 -9.39
N MET A 133 -3.79 -14.37 -10.24
CA MET A 133 -2.95 -13.22 -10.59
C MET A 133 -2.63 -12.35 -9.39
N ASN A 134 -3.61 -12.09 -8.52
CA ASN A 134 -3.38 -11.34 -7.30
C ASN A 134 -2.44 -12.07 -6.33
N ILE A 135 -2.60 -13.39 -6.17
CA ILE A 135 -1.68 -14.23 -5.39
C ILE A 135 -0.25 -14.13 -5.95
N VAL A 136 -0.08 -14.18 -7.27
CA VAL A 136 1.22 -14.04 -7.92
C VAL A 136 1.82 -12.65 -7.64
N ILE A 137 1.03 -11.58 -7.81
CA ILE A 137 1.45 -10.21 -7.52
C ILE A 137 1.94 -10.08 -6.07
N VAL A 138 1.12 -10.51 -5.11
CA VAL A 138 1.44 -10.43 -3.68
C VAL A 138 2.65 -11.30 -3.33
N SER A 139 2.78 -12.48 -3.93
CA SER A 139 3.95 -13.35 -3.73
C SER A 139 5.25 -12.72 -4.23
N LEU A 140 5.23 -12.06 -5.40
CA LEU A 140 6.38 -11.33 -5.93
C LEU A 140 6.74 -10.11 -5.04
N MET A 141 5.73 -9.43 -4.49
CA MET A 141 5.95 -8.39 -3.50
C MET A 141 6.57 -8.95 -2.21
N CYS A 142 6.11 -10.11 -1.73
CA CYS A 142 6.68 -10.78 -0.54
C CYS A 142 8.17 -11.07 -0.78
N LEU A 143 8.50 -11.72 -1.90
CA LEU A 143 9.88 -12.03 -2.25
C LEU A 143 10.75 -10.76 -2.33
N SER A 144 10.24 -9.70 -2.95
CA SER A 144 10.96 -8.43 -3.08
C SER A 144 11.17 -7.74 -1.73
N THR A 145 10.17 -7.75 -0.84
CA THR A 145 10.31 -7.21 0.54
C THR A 145 11.32 -8.02 1.34
N VAL A 146 11.33 -9.35 1.24
CA VAL A 146 12.32 -10.21 1.92
C VAL A 146 13.73 -9.89 1.42
N ILE A 147 13.92 -9.74 0.11
CA ILE A 147 15.22 -9.32 -0.46
C ILE A 147 15.65 -7.96 0.10
N GLY A 148 14.74 -6.99 0.17
CA GLY A 148 14.99 -5.68 0.79
C GLY A 148 15.39 -5.78 2.26
N CYS A 149 14.67 -6.59 3.04
CA CYS A 149 14.97 -6.85 4.45
C CYS A 149 16.32 -7.53 4.65
N ILE A 150 16.69 -8.49 3.80
CA ILE A 150 18.01 -9.14 3.84
C ILE A 150 19.11 -8.11 3.56
N ILE A 151 18.92 -7.23 2.57
CA ILE A 151 19.88 -6.17 2.27
C ILE A 151 20.01 -5.20 3.44
N TYR A 152 18.92 -4.86 4.13
CA TYR A 152 18.98 -4.08 5.36
C TYR A 152 19.77 -4.77 6.46
N ARG A 153 19.54 -6.07 6.69
CA ARG A 153 20.30 -6.86 7.67
C ARG A 153 21.80 -6.92 7.34
N LEU A 154 22.13 -7.03 6.06
CA LEU A 154 23.52 -7.10 5.57
C LEU A 154 24.23 -5.74 5.53
N ASP A 155 23.50 -4.65 5.67
CA ASP A 155 24.05 -3.30 5.64
C ASP A 155 23.94 -2.74 7.06
N HIS A 156 24.92 -3.07 7.90
CA HIS A 156 24.94 -2.59 9.28
C HIS A 156 25.17 -1.08 9.27
N ARG A 157 24.11 -0.30 9.47
CA ARG A 157 24.17 1.15 9.66
C ARG A 157 23.73 1.49 11.07
N GLU A 158 24.29 2.56 11.60
CA GLU A 158 23.83 3.13 12.86
C GLU A 158 22.39 3.61 12.69
N HIS A 159 21.55 3.31 13.68
CA HIS A 159 20.16 3.74 13.72
C HIS A 159 20.12 5.19 14.22
N VAL A 160 19.37 6.06 13.53
CA VAL A 160 19.12 7.43 14.00
C VAL A 160 18.42 7.34 15.37
N SER A 161 19.16 7.54 16.45
CA SER A 161 18.61 7.58 17.81
C SER A 161 17.91 8.92 18.11
N GLU A 162 17.72 9.78 17.11
CA GLU A 162 16.94 11.00 17.28
C GLU A 162 15.44 10.74 17.13
N LYS A 163 14.73 11.02 18.21
CA LYS A 163 13.29 10.77 18.38
C LYS A 163 12.47 11.81 17.58
N ASN A 164 12.42 11.67 16.26
CA ASN A 164 11.64 12.53 15.38
C ASN A 164 10.12 12.30 15.53
N PRO A 165 9.34 13.27 16.04
CA PRO A 165 7.92 13.06 16.37
C PRO A 165 7.03 12.87 15.15
N THR A 166 7.36 13.52 14.03
CA THR A 166 6.69 13.34 12.73
C THR A 166 6.79 11.89 12.27
N ARG A 167 7.98 11.30 12.44
CA ARG A 167 8.23 9.94 12.01
C ARG A 167 7.50 8.89 12.87
N SER A 168 7.39 9.13 14.17
CA SER A 168 6.56 8.30 15.05
C SER A 168 5.07 8.38 14.69
N LEU A 169 4.61 9.53 14.19
CA LEU A 169 3.24 9.71 13.72
C LEU A 169 2.99 8.89 12.45
N ASP A 170 3.91 8.94 11.47
CA ASP A 170 3.79 8.18 10.22
C ASP A 170 3.78 6.67 10.45
N VAL A 171 4.59 6.18 11.39
CA VAL A 171 4.58 4.76 11.80
C VAL A 171 3.24 4.39 12.46
N GLY A 172 2.71 5.24 13.34
CA GLY A 172 1.41 5.01 13.97
C GLY A 172 0.27 4.97 12.96
N LEU A 173 0.28 5.89 11.98
CA LEU A 173 -0.69 5.92 10.88
C LEU A 173 -0.57 4.69 9.99
N LEU A 174 0.64 4.26 9.62
CA LEU A 174 0.89 3.09 8.80
C LEU A 174 0.37 1.80 9.47
N VAL A 175 0.71 1.60 10.75
CA VAL A 175 0.27 0.43 11.52
C VAL A 175 -1.24 0.47 11.72
N GLY A 176 -1.80 1.62 12.11
CA GLY A 176 -3.24 1.81 12.27
C GLY A 176 -4.03 1.52 11.00
N ALA A 177 -3.53 1.97 9.85
CA ALA A 177 -4.12 1.70 8.54
C ALA A 177 -4.12 0.20 8.20
N SER A 178 -3.02 -0.50 8.50
CA SER A 178 -2.90 -1.94 8.20
C SER A 178 -3.86 -2.82 9.00
N LEU A 179 -4.37 -2.35 10.15
CA LEU A 179 -5.30 -3.11 11.00
C LEU A 179 -6.59 -3.50 10.25
N GLY A 180 -7.13 -2.63 9.40
CA GLY A 180 -8.35 -2.93 8.66
C GLY A 180 -8.21 -4.16 7.76
N GLN A 181 -7.07 -4.27 7.08
CA GLN A 181 -6.77 -5.41 6.22
C GLN A 181 -6.42 -6.68 7.02
N PHE A 182 -5.76 -6.56 8.17
CA PHE A 182 -5.53 -7.68 9.07
C PHE A 182 -6.84 -8.25 9.62
N ILE A 183 -7.79 -7.39 9.99
CA ILE A 183 -9.12 -7.80 10.46
C ILE A 183 -9.84 -8.60 9.38
N ILE A 184 -9.95 -8.08 8.14
CA ILE A 184 -10.60 -8.81 7.03
C ILE A 184 -9.94 -10.18 6.82
N SER A 185 -8.61 -10.23 6.79
CA SER A 185 -7.87 -11.47 6.54
C SER A 185 -8.05 -12.47 7.69
N TYR A 186 -8.08 -12.01 8.95
CA TYR A 186 -8.31 -12.85 10.12
C TYR A 186 -9.69 -13.52 10.07
N PHE A 187 -10.75 -12.73 9.86
CA PHE A 187 -12.11 -13.28 9.78
C PHE A 187 -12.28 -14.22 8.58
N SER A 188 -11.65 -13.93 7.44
CA SER A 188 -11.68 -14.84 6.28
C SER A 188 -10.97 -16.17 6.57
N ILE A 189 -9.80 -16.15 7.23
CA ILE A 189 -9.09 -17.38 7.66
C ILE A 189 -9.97 -18.20 8.61
N VAL A 190 -10.58 -17.56 9.61
CA VAL A 190 -11.45 -18.24 10.58
C VAL A 190 -12.65 -18.90 9.90
N ALA A 191 -13.33 -18.20 8.99
CA ALA A 191 -14.45 -18.75 8.23
C ALA A 191 -14.03 -19.99 7.42
N VAL A 192 -12.96 -19.90 6.64
CA VAL A 192 -12.52 -21.01 5.77
C VAL A 192 -12.07 -22.23 6.58
N VAL A 193 -11.36 -22.02 7.69
CA VAL A 193 -10.93 -23.10 8.59
C VAL A 193 -12.14 -23.76 9.26
N ALA A 194 -13.13 -22.99 9.70
CA ALA A 194 -14.33 -23.50 10.37
C ALA A 194 -15.26 -24.28 9.42
N THR A 195 -15.41 -23.85 8.16
CA THR A 195 -16.24 -24.55 7.16
C THR A 195 -15.55 -25.76 6.53
N GLY A 196 -14.24 -25.92 6.77
CA GLY A 196 -13.39 -26.88 6.08
C GLY A 196 -13.04 -26.40 4.67
N ALA A 197 -11.76 -26.47 4.31
CA ALA A 197 -11.23 -26.02 3.01
C ALA A 197 -11.61 -26.97 1.85
N LYS A 198 -12.88 -27.38 1.75
CA LYS A 198 -13.40 -28.24 0.69
C LYS A 198 -13.71 -27.39 -0.55
N GLY A 199 -12.73 -27.26 -1.43
CA GLY A 199 -12.89 -26.62 -2.74
C GLY A 199 -11.66 -25.83 -3.17
N TYR A 200 -11.37 -25.84 -4.47
CA TYR A 200 -10.20 -25.14 -5.02
C TYR A 200 -10.26 -23.63 -4.77
N LEU A 201 -11.44 -23.01 -4.87
CA LEU A 201 -11.61 -21.57 -4.64
C LEU A 201 -11.39 -21.19 -3.16
N ASN A 202 -11.82 -22.05 -2.23
CA ASN A 202 -11.64 -21.82 -0.79
C ASN A 202 -10.16 -21.90 -0.41
N GLY A 203 -9.43 -22.84 -1.02
CA GLY A 203 -7.98 -22.94 -0.86
C GLY A 203 -7.25 -21.71 -1.39
N LEU A 204 -7.66 -21.17 -2.54
CA LEU A 204 -7.14 -19.91 -3.07
C LEU A 204 -7.45 -18.73 -2.15
N ASN A 205 -8.67 -18.64 -1.62
CA ASN A 205 -9.06 -17.59 -0.70
C ASN A 205 -8.26 -17.63 0.62
N LEU A 206 -8.06 -18.83 1.18
CA LEU A 206 -7.20 -19.01 2.35
C LEU A 206 -5.75 -18.62 2.04
N SER A 207 -5.22 -19.07 0.89
CA SER A 207 -3.87 -18.71 0.45
C SER A 207 -3.72 -17.20 0.29
N TRP A 208 -4.70 -16.54 -0.31
CA TRP A 208 -4.76 -15.09 -0.45
C TRP A 208 -4.74 -14.38 0.91
N ALA A 209 -5.62 -14.78 1.84
CA ALA A 209 -5.70 -14.17 3.17
C ALA A 209 -4.38 -14.32 3.94
N VAL A 210 -3.76 -15.51 3.92
CA VAL A 210 -2.46 -15.76 4.57
C VAL A 210 -1.35 -14.96 3.91
N LEU A 211 -1.27 -14.94 2.58
CA LEU A 211 -0.26 -14.17 1.84
C LEU A 211 -0.42 -12.66 2.07
N MET A 212 -1.65 -12.16 2.17
CA MET A 212 -1.90 -10.75 2.49
C MET A 212 -1.41 -10.39 3.89
N VAL A 213 -1.66 -11.22 4.90
CA VAL A 213 -1.13 -11.02 6.26
C VAL A 213 0.40 -10.98 6.23
N LEU A 214 1.03 -11.95 5.54
CA LEU A 214 2.48 -12.02 5.41
C LEU A 214 3.04 -10.78 4.70
N GLN A 215 2.45 -10.40 3.57
CA GLN A 215 2.87 -9.26 2.78
C GLN A 215 2.77 -7.95 3.56
N LEU A 216 1.63 -7.68 4.20
CA LEU A 216 1.45 -6.45 4.98
C LEU A 216 2.41 -6.41 6.18
N GLY A 217 2.62 -7.53 6.86
CA GLY A 217 3.56 -7.63 7.97
C GLY A 217 5.01 -7.33 7.54
N LEU A 218 5.48 -8.01 6.48
CA LEU A 218 6.84 -7.82 5.95
C LEU A 218 7.04 -6.40 5.40
N GLN A 219 6.06 -5.86 4.70
CA GLN A 219 6.12 -4.52 4.13
C GLN A 219 6.08 -3.43 5.20
N ASN A 220 5.27 -3.58 6.25
CA ASN A 220 5.29 -2.69 7.42
C ASN A 220 6.67 -2.67 8.06
N TYR A 221 7.24 -3.84 8.32
CA TYR A 221 8.58 -3.94 8.86
C TYR A 221 9.62 -3.26 7.96
N PHE A 222 9.60 -3.56 6.65
CA PHE A 222 10.51 -2.96 5.68
C PHE A 222 10.43 -1.43 5.64
N ILE A 223 9.22 -0.85 5.65
CA ILE A 223 9.03 0.60 5.61
C ILE A 223 9.46 1.26 6.93
N ILE A 224 9.07 0.69 8.07
CA ILE A 224 9.42 1.25 9.39
C ILE A 224 10.95 1.27 9.57
N GLU A 225 11.61 0.19 9.18
CA GLU A 225 13.07 0.05 9.22
C GLU A 225 13.74 0.99 8.21
N GLY A 226 13.20 1.09 6.99
CA GLY A 226 13.70 2.00 5.95
C GLY A 226 13.61 3.47 6.36
N LEU A 227 12.52 3.86 7.02
CA LEU A 227 12.37 5.19 7.59
C LEU A 227 13.29 5.41 8.82
N HIS A 228 13.75 4.35 9.52
CA HIS A 228 14.67 4.47 10.69
C HIS A 228 16.12 4.67 10.35
N ARG A 229 16.45 4.59 9.08
CA ARG A 229 17.83 4.60 8.63
C ARG A 229 18.30 6.02 8.36
N GLU A 230 19.55 6.29 8.70
CA GLU A 230 20.19 7.56 8.35
C GLU A 230 20.18 7.77 6.83
N PRO A 231 19.68 8.92 6.34
CA PRO A 231 19.82 9.25 4.94
C PRO A 231 21.31 9.38 4.61
N PHE A 232 21.74 8.75 3.51
CA PHE A 232 23.16 8.66 3.12
C PHE A 232 23.84 10.04 2.99
N HIS A 233 23.06 11.08 2.71
CA HIS A 233 23.55 12.45 2.56
C HIS A 233 24.04 13.04 3.89
N VAL A 234 23.41 12.68 5.02
CA VAL A 234 23.82 13.13 6.36
C VAL A 234 25.15 12.49 6.76
N MET A 235 25.37 11.21 6.45
CA MET A 235 26.70 10.59 6.63
C MET A 235 27.78 11.26 5.77
N GLN A 236 27.47 11.63 4.53
CA GLN A 236 28.45 12.25 3.62
C GLN A 236 28.79 13.68 4.02
N GLU A 237 27.80 14.47 4.47
CA GLU A 237 28.03 15.80 5.03
C GLU A 237 28.75 15.70 6.37
N ALA A 238 28.35 14.81 7.28
CA ALA A 238 29.04 14.60 8.55
C ALA A 238 30.50 14.17 8.33
N ALA A 239 30.77 13.28 7.37
CA ALA A 239 32.13 12.91 7.00
C ALA A 239 32.90 14.08 6.38
N LEU A 240 32.27 14.90 5.54
CA LEU A 240 32.88 16.10 4.96
C LEU A 240 33.23 17.13 6.06
N HIS A 241 32.32 17.38 6.99
CA HIS A 241 32.52 18.28 8.13
C HIS A 241 33.57 17.75 9.09
N THR A 242 33.54 16.46 9.44
CA THR A 242 34.56 15.83 10.30
C THR A 242 35.94 15.93 9.66
N ASN A 243 36.05 15.68 8.36
CA ASN A 243 37.31 15.84 7.63
C ASN A 243 37.75 17.32 7.58
N ALA A 244 36.84 18.27 7.44
CA ALA A 244 37.16 19.70 7.49
C ALA A 244 37.66 20.14 8.87
N HIS A 245 37.07 19.63 9.95
CA HIS A 245 37.50 19.91 11.32
C HIS A 245 38.83 19.23 11.68
N ALA A 246 39.09 18.00 11.19
CA ALA A 246 40.36 17.32 11.36
C ALA A 246 41.52 18.03 10.65
N PHE A 247 41.26 18.73 9.54
CA PHE A 247 42.25 19.60 8.89
C PHE A 247 42.48 20.92 9.65
N GLN A 248 41.53 21.35 10.49
CA GLN A 248 41.62 22.62 11.22
C GLN A 248 42.41 22.49 12.53
N GLU A 249 42.53 21.30 13.11
CA GLU A 249 43.36 21.06 14.31
C GLU A 249 44.86 21.00 14.03
N HIS A 250 45.31 20.87 12.77
CA HIS A 250 46.73 20.70 12.46
C HIS A 250 47.48 21.97 12.02
N ASP A 251 46.81 23.11 11.86
CA ASP A 251 47.46 24.35 11.40
C ASP A 251 47.33 25.50 12.41
N MET A 252 48.24 25.48 13.37
CA MET A 252 48.60 26.68 14.13
C MET A 252 50.13 26.86 14.15
N SER A 253 50.74 27.08 12.96
CA SER A 253 51.95 27.91 12.84
C SER A 253 52.26 28.36 11.39
N VAL A 254 52.22 29.68 11.20
CA VAL A 254 53.03 30.51 10.28
C VAL A 254 52.88 30.34 8.73
N VAL A 255 52.40 31.43 8.11
CA VAL A 255 52.14 31.77 6.68
C VAL A 255 53.45 32.11 5.91
N PRO A 256 53.53 32.34 4.57
CA PRO A 256 52.89 31.77 3.35
C PRO A 256 53.91 31.23 2.30
N LYS A 257 53.47 30.44 1.29
CA LYS A 257 53.87 30.61 -0.14
C LYS A 257 53.22 29.57 -1.07
N SER A 258 52.43 30.08 -2.02
CA SER A 258 52.35 29.65 -3.43
C SER A 258 52.88 28.25 -3.78
N ARG A 259 51.97 27.28 -3.84
CA ARG A 259 51.97 26.25 -4.90
C ARG A 259 50.54 25.77 -5.11
N LYS A 260 49.92 26.21 -6.22
CA LYS A 260 48.70 25.60 -6.77
C LYS A 260 49.04 24.16 -7.16
N SER A 261 49.02 23.26 -6.19
CA SER A 261 48.99 21.84 -6.49
C SER A 261 47.53 21.45 -6.65
N ARG A 262 47.14 21.27 -7.92
CA ARG A 262 45.92 20.56 -8.32
C ARG A 262 46.06 19.11 -7.88
N TYR A 263 45.90 18.83 -6.60
CA TYR A 263 45.37 17.55 -6.19
C TYR A 263 43.86 17.68 -6.38
N PHE A 264 43.42 17.42 -7.61
CA PHE A 264 42.15 16.74 -7.81
C PHE A 264 42.27 15.46 -6.99
N LEU A 265 41.92 15.53 -5.69
CA LEU A 265 41.51 14.35 -4.97
C LEU A 265 40.26 13.94 -5.74
N THR A 266 40.46 12.94 -6.60
CA THR A 266 39.42 12.23 -7.31
C THR A 266 38.27 12.07 -6.33
N SER A 267 37.25 12.91 -6.51
CA SER A 267 35.90 12.59 -6.09
C SER A 267 35.71 11.18 -6.58
N SER A 268 35.73 10.24 -5.63
CA SER A 268 35.20 8.92 -5.90
C SER A 268 33.78 9.21 -6.35
N CYS A 269 33.60 9.19 -7.66
CA CYS A 269 32.30 9.10 -8.28
C CYS A 269 31.82 7.72 -7.85
N ASP A 270 31.33 7.65 -6.61
CA ASP A 270 30.91 6.42 -5.96
C ASP A 270 29.79 5.87 -6.82
N LYS A 271 30.13 4.85 -7.61
CA LYS A 271 29.13 3.91 -8.11
C LYS A 271 28.24 3.61 -6.90
N PRO A 272 26.91 3.81 -6.97
CA PRO A 272 26.06 3.48 -5.84
C PRO A 272 26.42 2.04 -5.46
N CYS A 273 26.80 1.84 -4.19
CA CYS A 273 27.10 0.51 -3.66
C CYS A 273 26.01 -0.43 -4.20
N TRP A 274 26.37 -1.56 -4.80
CA TRP A 274 25.43 -2.48 -5.44
C TRP A 274 24.17 -2.73 -4.59
N LYS A 275 24.30 -2.75 -3.25
CA LYS A 275 23.19 -2.76 -2.27
C LYS A 275 22.19 -1.60 -2.45
N ARG A 276 22.68 -0.36 -2.57
CA ARG A 276 21.88 0.86 -2.83
C ARG A 276 21.10 0.73 -4.14
N ARG A 277 21.74 0.23 -5.19
CA ARG A 277 21.09 0.02 -6.49
C ARG A 277 19.95 -0.98 -6.36
N VAL A 278 20.20 -2.13 -5.74
CA VAL A 278 19.17 -3.16 -5.55
C VAL A 278 18.03 -2.65 -4.67
N LEU A 279 18.33 -1.90 -3.61
CA LEU A 279 17.30 -1.35 -2.73
C LEU A 279 16.40 -0.34 -3.45
N LYS A 280 16.95 0.49 -4.35
CA LYS A 280 16.16 1.37 -5.23
C LYS A 280 15.25 0.59 -6.17
N GLU A 281 15.77 -0.48 -6.77
CA GLU A 281 14.98 -1.36 -7.66
C GLU A 281 13.83 -2.03 -6.89
N VAL A 282 14.09 -2.51 -5.66
CA VAL A 282 13.07 -3.09 -4.76
C VAL A 282 12.03 -2.05 -4.38
N CYS A 283 12.42 -0.84 -3.96
CA CYS A 283 11.48 0.21 -3.58
C CYS A 283 10.60 0.64 -4.77
N ALA A 284 11.18 0.79 -5.96
CA ALA A 284 10.44 1.13 -7.17
C ALA A 284 9.43 0.04 -7.55
N PHE A 285 9.82 -1.24 -7.48
CA PHE A 285 8.93 -2.36 -7.73
C PHE A 285 7.78 -2.42 -6.72
N LEU A 286 8.08 -2.28 -5.42
CA LEU A 286 7.07 -2.28 -4.36
C LEU A 286 6.12 -1.10 -4.48
N LEU A 287 6.61 0.08 -4.86
CA LEU A 287 5.78 1.27 -5.09
C LEU A 287 4.73 0.96 -6.17
N LEU A 288 5.14 0.42 -7.32
CA LEU A 288 4.24 0.05 -8.41
C LEU A 288 3.27 -1.08 -8.01
N GLY A 289 3.75 -2.06 -7.24
CA GLY A 289 2.91 -3.12 -6.67
C GLY A 289 1.80 -2.60 -5.73
N ASN A 290 2.10 -1.59 -4.92
CA ASN A 290 1.08 -0.97 -4.08
C ASN A 290 0.10 -0.13 -4.87
N ILE A 291 0.53 0.55 -5.94
CA ILE A 291 -0.37 1.29 -6.83
C ILE A 291 -1.41 0.35 -7.45
N ILE A 292 -1.01 -0.81 -7.96
CA ILE A 292 -1.99 -1.72 -8.57
C ILE A 292 -2.96 -2.32 -7.54
N LEU A 293 -2.46 -2.69 -6.35
CA LEU A 293 -3.30 -3.20 -5.26
C LEU A 293 -4.15 -2.11 -4.59
N TRP A 294 -3.84 -0.84 -4.84
CA TRP A 294 -4.67 0.31 -4.46
C TRP A 294 -5.80 0.53 -5.46
N ILE A 295 -5.49 0.51 -6.76
CA ILE A 295 -6.46 0.75 -7.84
C ILE A 295 -7.55 -0.33 -7.86
N MET A 296 -7.19 -1.61 -7.76
CA MET A 296 -8.16 -2.72 -7.85
C MET A 296 -9.37 -2.57 -6.91
N PRO A 297 -9.20 -2.46 -5.58
CA PRO A 297 -10.33 -2.31 -4.67
C PRO A 297 -11.00 -0.92 -4.75
N ALA A 298 -10.27 0.12 -5.15
CA ALA A 298 -10.83 1.47 -5.29
C ALA A 298 -11.88 1.56 -6.41
N PHE A 299 -11.67 0.85 -7.52
CA PHE A 299 -12.62 0.83 -8.64
C PHE A 299 -13.72 -0.24 -8.54
N GLY A 300 -13.87 -0.89 -7.38
CA GLY A 300 -15.02 -1.73 -7.09
C GLY A 300 -14.81 -3.24 -7.23
N ALA A 301 -13.59 -3.71 -7.57
CA ALA A 301 -13.31 -5.14 -7.46
C ALA A 301 -13.31 -5.56 -6.00
N ARG A 302 -14.43 -6.14 -5.56
CA ARG A 302 -14.64 -6.63 -4.19
C ARG A 302 -14.87 -8.14 -4.21
N PRO A 303 -13.84 -8.94 -4.52
CA PRO A 303 -13.98 -10.39 -4.57
C PRO A 303 -14.41 -11.00 -3.22
N GLN A 304 -14.28 -10.24 -2.11
CA GLN A 304 -14.77 -10.62 -0.78
C GLN A 304 -16.29 -10.78 -0.69
N PHE A 305 -17.07 -10.11 -1.56
CA PHE A 305 -18.52 -10.28 -1.63
C PHE A 305 -18.96 -11.33 -2.65
N ASP A 306 -18.03 -11.76 -3.51
CA ASP A 306 -18.29 -12.79 -4.53
C ASP A 306 -18.04 -14.20 -4.04
N HIS A 307 -17.35 -14.36 -2.90
CA HIS A 307 -17.16 -15.65 -2.27
C HIS A 307 -18.30 -15.94 -1.27
N PRO A 308 -19.07 -17.03 -1.43
CA PRO A 308 -20.27 -17.26 -0.64
C PRO A 308 -20.00 -17.71 0.80
N ILE A 309 -18.76 -18.08 1.15
CA ILE A 309 -18.45 -18.78 2.40
C ILE A 309 -18.50 -17.84 3.59
N GLU A 310 -17.87 -16.67 3.50
CA GLU A 310 -17.88 -15.69 4.57
C GLU A 310 -19.29 -15.17 4.83
N ILE A 311 -20.08 -15.01 3.76
CA ILE A 311 -21.47 -14.56 3.85
C ILE A 311 -22.34 -15.62 4.53
N GLN A 312 -22.16 -16.91 4.19
CA GLN A 312 -22.88 -18.02 4.82
C GLN A 312 -22.49 -18.22 6.29
N PHE A 313 -21.21 -18.02 6.63
CA PHE A 313 -20.71 -18.24 7.98
C PHE A 313 -21.06 -17.10 8.95
N TYR A 314 -20.82 -15.84 8.56
CA TYR A 314 -21.01 -14.68 9.44
C TYR A 314 -22.37 -14.00 9.28
N THR A 315 -23.20 -14.42 8.32
CA THR A 315 -24.34 -13.64 7.81
C THR A 315 -23.88 -12.38 7.09
N PHE A 316 -24.63 -12.03 6.04
CA PHE A 316 -24.31 -10.91 5.15
C PHE A 316 -24.03 -9.60 5.89
N THR A 317 -24.88 -9.22 6.86
CA THR A 317 -24.79 -7.93 7.57
C THR A 317 -23.48 -7.77 8.35
N MET A 318 -23.02 -8.83 9.04
CA MET A 318 -21.77 -8.76 9.79
C MET A 318 -20.57 -8.68 8.84
N TRP A 319 -20.56 -9.53 7.80
CA TRP A 319 -19.47 -9.53 6.83
C TRP A 319 -19.36 -8.20 6.08
N ALA A 320 -20.49 -7.64 5.63
CA ALA A 320 -20.54 -6.35 4.99
C ALA A 320 -20.01 -5.23 5.90
N THR A 321 -20.34 -5.25 7.19
CA THR A 321 -19.80 -4.29 8.16
C THR A 321 -18.29 -4.41 8.30
N ILE A 322 -17.76 -5.63 8.42
CA ILE A 322 -16.32 -5.88 8.53
C ILE A 322 -15.57 -5.37 7.30
N VAL A 323 -16.07 -5.70 6.10
CA VAL A 323 -15.45 -5.28 4.84
C VAL A 323 -15.55 -3.77 4.63
N ASN A 324 -16.72 -3.16 4.91
CA ASN A 324 -16.90 -1.71 4.76
C ASN A 324 -16.07 -0.89 5.76
N ILE A 325 -15.68 -1.47 6.89
CA ILE A 325 -14.67 -0.87 7.78
C ILE A 325 -13.27 -1.12 7.22
N GLY A 326 -12.90 -2.39 7.00
CA GLY A 326 -11.51 -2.74 6.72
C GLY A 326 -10.98 -2.30 5.36
N LEU A 327 -11.83 -2.25 4.33
CA LEU A 327 -11.41 -1.96 2.95
C LEU A 327 -10.94 -0.51 2.76
N PRO A 328 -11.64 0.53 3.27
CA PRO A 328 -11.12 1.90 3.28
C PRO A 328 -9.80 2.06 4.03
N PHE A 329 -9.63 1.38 5.18
CA PHE A 329 -8.35 1.37 5.90
C PHE A 329 -7.23 0.70 5.09
N GLY A 330 -7.54 -0.40 4.38
CA GLY A 330 -6.62 -1.06 3.46
C GLY A 330 -6.22 -0.17 2.28
N ILE A 331 -7.15 0.60 1.72
CA ILE A 331 -6.89 1.57 0.65
C ILE A 331 -6.00 2.71 1.15
N PHE A 332 -6.34 3.28 2.31
CA PHE A 332 -5.53 4.31 2.96
C PHE A 332 -4.10 3.80 3.25
N TYR A 333 -3.97 2.55 3.72
CA TYR A 333 -2.69 1.89 3.92
C TYR A 333 -1.85 1.85 2.63
N ARG A 334 -2.44 1.43 1.51
CA ARG A 334 -1.72 1.34 0.23
C ARG A 334 -1.26 2.71 -0.26
N MET A 335 -2.09 3.75 -0.14
CA MET A 335 -1.68 5.12 -0.49
C MET A 335 -0.55 5.61 0.40
N HIS A 336 -0.68 5.49 1.73
CA HIS A 336 0.36 5.93 2.67
C HIS A 336 1.66 5.15 2.45
N SER A 337 1.57 3.85 2.18
CA SER A 337 2.72 3.01 1.89
C SER A 337 3.44 3.42 0.59
N VAL A 338 2.72 3.85 -0.45
CA VAL A 338 3.33 4.41 -1.68
C VAL A 338 4.15 5.66 -1.36
N ALA A 339 3.60 6.58 -0.55
CA ALA A 339 4.30 7.78 -0.12
C ALA A 339 5.56 7.46 0.71
N SER A 340 5.45 6.56 1.70
CA SER A 340 6.59 6.15 2.51
C SER A 340 7.66 5.40 1.69
N LEU A 341 7.27 4.55 0.74
CA LEU A 341 8.22 3.86 -0.15
C LEU A 341 8.93 4.84 -1.09
N PHE A 342 8.24 5.89 -1.53
CA PHE A 342 8.84 6.95 -2.33
C PHE A 342 9.90 7.71 -1.51
N GLU A 343 9.60 8.04 -0.26
CA GLU A 343 10.56 8.67 0.66
C GLU A 343 11.79 7.77 0.90
N VAL A 344 11.57 6.48 1.18
CA VAL A 344 12.66 5.49 1.32
C VAL A 344 13.48 5.38 0.03
N PHE A 345 12.84 5.39 -1.15
CA PHE A 345 13.54 5.38 -2.44
C PHE A 345 14.46 6.60 -2.63
N LEU A 346 14.07 7.78 -2.11
CA LEU A 346 14.88 8.99 -2.14
C LEU A 346 16.05 8.93 -1.17
N PHE A 347 15.86 8.34 0.01
CA PHE A 347 16.91 8.15 1.00
C PHE A 347 17.96 7.13 0.58
N CYS A 348 17.56 6.15 -0.24
CA CYS A 348 18.46 5.18 -0.82
C CYS A 348 19.52 5.87 -1.66
#